data_AF-A0A2W6S4Q3-F1
#
_entry.id   AF-A0A2W6S4Q3-F1
#
_cell.length_a   1.000
_cell.length_b   1.000
_cell.length_c   1.000
_cell.angle_alpha   90.00
_cell.angle_beta   90.00
_cell.angle_gamma   90.00
#
_symmetry.space_group_name_H-M   'P 1'
#
loop_
_entity.id
_entity.type
_entity.pdbx_description
1 polymer ?
#
loop_
_entity_poly.entity_id
_entity_poly.type
_entity_poly.pdbx_seq_one_letter_code
_entity_poly.pdbx_strand_id
1 'polypeptide(L)' 'EEVMDPWQGALPSLFAATDVSVKGGEFFGPDGKKEYAGYPALSKHSTPAMNDKELSEKLWKYAEEVTHLDFHFQI' A
#
# COMPACT_ATOMS: atom_id res chain seq x y z
N GLU A 1 -3.46 20.69 11.55
CA GLU A 1 -4.21 19.94 10.52
C GLU A 1 -5.01 18.90 11.28
N GLU A 2 -6.29 18.71 10.94
CA GLU A 2 -7.14 17.68 11.54
C GLU A 2 -6.66 16.32 11.02
N VAL A 3 -6.38 15.39 11.94
CA VAL A 3 -6.01 14.01 11.64
C VAL A 3 -7.18 13.15 12.06
N MET A 4 -7.58 12.21 11.23
CA MET A 4 -8.72 11.34 11.49
C MET A 4 -8.56 10.49 12.76
N ASP A 5 -9.69 10.08 13.33
CA ASP A 5 -9.72 9.18 14.47
C ASP A 5 -9.16 7.78 14.12
N PRO A 6 -8.69 7.00 15.11
CA PRO A 6 -8.13 5.67 14.86
C PRO A 6 -9.05 4.73 14.07
N TRP A 7 -10.36 4.78 14.31
CA TRP A 7 -11.32 3.92 13.60
C TRP A 7 -11.46 4.31 12.12
N GLN A 8 -11.35 5.59 11.78
CA GLN A 8 -11.35 6.07 10.40
C GLN A 8 -10.06 5.67 9.68
N GLY A 9 -8.92 5.75 10.39
CA GLY A 9 -7.63 5.31 9.86
C GLY A 9 -7.58 3.82 9.50
N ALA A 10 -8.46 3.00 10.09
CA ALA A 10 -8.58 1.59 9.74
C ALA A 10 -9.40 1.33 8.46
N LEU A 11 -10.23 2.27 8.03
CA LEU A 11 -11.16 2.06 6.90
C LEU A 11 -10.45 1.75 5.58
N PRO A 12 -9.33 2.40 5.19
CA PRO A 12 -8.66 2.09 3.91
C PRO A 12 -8.13 0.65 3.86
N SER A 13 -7.58 0.15 4.96
CA SER A 13 -7.13 -1.25 5.06
C SER A 13 -8.30 -2.23 5.00
N LEU A 14 -9.42 -1.93 5.66
CA LEU A 14 -10.63 -2.74 5.57
C LEU A 14 -11.18 -2.78 4.15
N PHE A 15 -11.22 -1.63 3.47
CA PHE A 15 -11.66 -1.53 2.09
C PHE A 15 -10.77 -2.38 1.16
N ALA A 16 -9.44 -2.18 1.22
CA ALA A 16 -8.48 -2.93 0.41
C ALA A 16 -8.54 -4.45 0.65
N ALA A 17 -8.88 -4.87 1.86
CA ALA A 17 -8.96 -6.29 2.22
C ALA A 17 -10.30 -6.95 1.85
N THR A 18 -11.38 -6.18 1.65
CA THR A 18 -12.75 -6.75 1.61
C THR A 18 -13.58 -6.35 0.41
N ASP A 19 -13.28 -5.23 -0.27
CA ASP A 19 -14.06 -4.80 -1.41
C ASP A 19 -13.69 -5.61 -2.67
N VAL A 20 -14.70 -6.14 -3.35
CA VAL A 20 -14.54 -7.02 -4.53
C VAL A 20 -14.00 -6.30 -5.76
N SER A 21 -14.01 -4.97 -5.77
CA SER A 21 -13.50 -4.17 -6.88
C SER A 21 -11.98 -3.96 -6.82
N VAL A 22 -11.36 -4.26 -5.68
CA VAL A 22 -9.92 -4.07 -5.43
C VAL A 22 -9.09 -5.01 -6.30
N LYS A 23 -8.01 -4.48 -6.89
CA LYS A 23 -7.04 -5.24 -7.67
C LYS A 23 -5.69 -5.29 -6.96
N GLY A 24 -4.99 -6.41 -7.15
CA GLY A 24 -3.63 -6.57 -6.63
C GLY A 24 -2.70 -5.47 -7.14
N GLY A 25 -1.91 -4.90 -6.23
CA GLY A 25 -0.98 -3.80 -6.52
C GLY A 25 -1.55 -2.39 -6.36
N GLU A 26 -2.85 -2.24 -6.07
CA GLU A 26 -3.44 -0.95 -5.76
C GLU A 26 -3.12 -0.49 -4.32
N PHE A 27 -3.04 0.83 -4.12
CA PHE A 27 -2.83 1.45 -2.82
C PHE A 27 -4.03 2.32 -2.46
N PHE A 28 -4.64 2.08 -1.30
CA PHE A 28 -5.82 2.81 -0.83
C PHE A 28 -5.49 3.64 0.40
N GLY A 29 -5.91 4.90 0.38
CA GLY A 29 -5.72 5.85 1.47
C GLY A 29 -6.93 6.76 1.64
N PRO A 30 -6.96 7.60 2.68
CA PRO A 30 -8.02 8.60 2.85
C PRO A 30 -8.01 9.63 1.71
N ASP A 31 -9.18 10.01 1.22
CA ASP A 31 -9.35 10.94 0.09
C ASP A 31 -9.13 12.42 0.42
N GLY A 32 -8.89 12.75 1.69
CA GLY A 32 -8.64 14.12 2.13
C GLY A 32 -7.23 14.64 1.83
N LYS A 33 -6.97 15.85 2.32
CA LYS A 33 -5.72 16.57 2.03
C LYS A 33 -4.52 15.80 2.56
N LYS A 34 -3.57 15.48 1.67
CA LYS A 34 -2.36 14.68 1.95
C LYS A 34 -2.69 13.33 2.61
N GLU A 35 -3.91 12.83 2.43
CA GLU A 35 -4.36 11.55 2.98
C GLU A 35 -4.38 11.48 4.52
N TYR A 36 -4.49 12.63 5.21
CA TYR A 36 -4.55 12.68 6.68
C TYR A 36 -5.93 12.40 7.28
N ALA A 37 -6.99 12.53 6.49
CA ALA A 37 -8.37 12.28 6.89
C ALA A 37 -9.24 12.00 5.67
N GLY A 38 -10.47 11.54 5.88
CA GLY A 38 -11.42 11.23 4.80
C GLY A 38 -11.88 9.77 4.81
N TYR A 39 -12.40 9.32 3.68
CA TYR A 39 -12.86 7.95 3.46
C TYR A 39 -11.93 7.18 2.52
N PRO A 40 -11.99 5.83 2.49
CA PRO A 40 -11.17 5.02 1.59
C PRO A 40 -11.37 5.42 0.13
N ALA A 41 -10.26 5.69 -0.55
CA ALA A 41 -10.22 5.90 -1.98
C ALA A 41 -8.89 5.38 -2.55
N LEU A 42 -8.87 5.14 -3.87
CA LEU A 42 -7.62 4.85 -4.56
C LEU A 42 -6.68 6.05 -4.38
N SER A 43 -5.51 5.78 -3.78
CA SER A 43 -4.53 6.81 -3.50
C SER A 43 -4.01 7.40 -4.80
N LYS A 44 -3.88 8.73 -4.81
CA LYS A 44 -3.21 9.46 -5.90
C LYS A 44 -1.74 9.69 -5.57
N HIS A 45 -1.28 9.25 -4.40
CA HIS A 45 0.10 9.38 -3.99
C HIS A 45 0.97 8.42 -4.79
N SER A 46 1.96 8.98 -5.49
CA SER A 46 2.88 8.20 -6.29
C SER A 46 4.20 8.95 -6.35
N THR A 47 5.29 8.25 -6.05
CA THR A 47 6.65 8.78 -6.16
C THR A 47 7.42 7.99 -7.23
N PRO A 48 8.48 8.55 -7.82
CA PRO A 48 9.32 7.79 -8.76
C PRO A 48 9.82 6.47 -8.18
N ALA A 49 10.23 6.47 -6.90
CA ALA A 49 10.72 5.27 -6.21
C ALA A 49 9.66 4.18 -6.04
N MET A 50 8.39 4.54 -5.85
CA MET A 50 7.28 3.58 -5.76
C MET A 50 7.04 2.82 -7.08
N ASN A 51 7.49 3.37 -8.21
CA ASN A 51 7.31 2.77 -9.53
C ASN A 51 8.63 2.24 -10.12
N ASP A 52 9.72 2.26 -9.35
CA ASP A 52 11.02 1.76 -9.77
C ASP A 52 11.10 0.25 -9.59
N LYS A 53 11.04 -0.47 -10.71
CA LYS A 53 11.07 -1.93 -10.74
C LYS A 53 12.41 -2.50 -10.30
N GLU A 54 13.52 -1.88 -10.70
CA GLU A 54 14.87 -2.35 -10.35
C GLU A 54 15.11 -2.19 -8.84
N LEU A 55 14.67 -1.05 -8.28
CA LEU A 55 14.71 -0.83 -6.84
C LEU A 55 13.85 -1.84 -6.08
N SER A 56 12.66 -2.16 -6.60
CA SER A 56 11.75 -3.15 -6.00
C SER A 56 12.35 -4.55 -5.98
N GLU A 57 12.95 -4.99 -7.09
CA GLU A 57 13.64 -6.29 -7.20
C GLU A 57 14.83 -6.37 -6.24
N LYS A 58 15.63 -5.29 -6.16
CA LYS A 58 16.77 -5.20 -5.22
C LYS A 58 16.31 -5.29 -3.77
N LEU A 59 15.22 -4.60 -3.42
CA LEU A 59 14.66 -4.63 -2.06
C LEU A 59 14.14 -6.02 -1.70
N TRP A 60 13.46 -6.70 -2.63
CA TRP A 60 12.96 -8.06 -2.40
C TRP A 60 14.11 -9.05 -2.16
N LYS A 61 15.13 -9.03 -3.03
CA LYS A 61 16.31 -9.88 -2.88
C LYS A 61 17.00 -9.67 -1.53
N TYR A 62 17.15 -8.41 -1.10
CA TYR A 62 17.70 -8.11 0.21
C TYR A 62 16.84 -8.69 1.34
N ALA A 63 15.51 -8.60 1.25
CA ALA A 63 14.60 -9.17 2.24
C ALA A 63 14.75 -10.71 2.33
N GLU A 64 14.85 -11.42 1.21
CA GLU A 64 15.10 -12.86 1.17
C GLU A 64 16.44 -13.21 1.83
N GLU A 65 17.51 -12.48 1.50
CA GLU A 65 18.85 -12.68 2.05
C GLU A 65 18.89 -12.52 3.58
N VAL A 66 18.27 -11.47 4.14
CA VAL A 66 18.33 -11.18 5.58
C VAL A 66 17.34 -11.98 6.42
N THR A 67 16.25 -12.44 5.82
CA THR A 67 15.28 -13.30 6.50
C THR A 67 15.61 -14.79 6.34
N HIS A 68 16.49 -15.14 5.40
CA HIS A 68 16.79 -16.52 5.00
C HIS A 68 15.53 -17.28 4.53
N LEU A 69 14.56 -16.55 3.98
CA LEU A 69 13.35 -17.10 3.41
C LEU A 69 13.35 -16.81 1.91
N ASP A 70 13.26 -17.87 1.11
CA ASP A 70 13.09 -17.75 -0.33
C ASP A 70 11.59 -17.75 -0.65
N PHE A 71 11.13 -16.82 -1.50
CA PHE A 71 9.74 -16.76 -1.92
C PHE A 71 9.58 -17.11 -3.39
N HIS A 72 9.20 -18.35 -3.66
CA HIS A 72 8.93 -18.82 -5.01
C HIS A 72 7.48 -18.54 -5.41
N PHE A 73 7.25 -17.49 -6.19
CA PHE A 73 5.97 -17.30 -6.85
C PHE A 73 5.75 -18.38 -7.91
N GLN A 74 4.68 -19.16 -7.78
CA GLN A 74 4.04 -19.79 -8.93
C GLN A 74 3.01 -18.79 -9.46
N ILE A 75 3.28 -18.25 -10.64
CA ILE A 75 2.32 -17.40 -11.37
C ILE A 75 1.41 -18.30 -12.17
#